data_AF-W4JV80-F1
#
_entry.id   AF-W4JV80-F1
#
_cell.length_a   1.000
_cell.length_b   1.000
_cell.length_c   1.000
_cell.angle_alpha   90.00
_cell.angle_beta   90.00
_cell.angle_gamma   90.00
#
_symmetry.space_group_name_H-M   'P 1'
#
loop_
_entity.id
_entity.type
_entity.pdbx_description
1 polymer ?
#
loop_
_entity_poly.entity_id
_entity_poly.type
_entity_poly.pdbx_seq_one_letter_code
_entity_poly.pdbx_strand_id
1 'polypeptide(L)'
;MDGGEEEEGNRWSPRVLWTEDCGHASCLIGPRFCDPAHPLPRPLCPQHHDNPAVAIAVAVARQQHIPHHPRSLASPKMPRAKPRLTRKKKSKAKQAARADPELAALPTDAEWESLTKKKYCDVGSPPFRLRVGTDVLILGQGMSTTSSHFTHELWVGRILELARRRPLARPVDDPGVWAKVQWYYSGADVANDTDIDPANILASCGRYERLRADESDYDYVAHTSFNGPAKVVEYHEEDIAQPPIADGEFYVRRAYSRFSKRATVTKTQRPGPPAPPACNTVYDPDDARPMHFCPKPACRRWFHRDCLEHTAAHSVHVSVESHAFNLLRSDPDSDAPFPLPPPPPPPPPPPPHASSPSRAPPPWTLAALPAKLREAAAQQMLKGVPPYGLVGNAQPIAAARRLVYACLRARTPAELRAAATALDGWMERMDCTDVEGLLADADGGGPGLYFVALFCPLCGGAI
;
A
#
# COMPACT_ATOMS: atom_id res chain seq x y z
N MET A 1 38.01 -30.00 -32.13
CA MET A 1 36.67 -29.94 -32.74
C MET A 1 35.80 -30.89 -31.95
N ASP A 2 34.59 -30.41 -31.63
CA ASP A 2 33.48 -31.02 -30.88
C ASP A 2 33.73 -31.22 -29.36
N GLY A 3 33.12 -30.47 -28.43
CA GLY A 3 31.94 -29.61 -28.48
C GLY A 3 30.73 -30.33 -27.89
N GLY A 4 30.63 -30.38 -26.55
CA GLY A 4 29.50 -30.96 -25.82
C GLY A 4 29.19 -30.10 -24.60
N GLU A 5 28.29 -29.14 -24.78
CA GLU A 5 27.68 -28.36 -23.71
C GLU A 5 26.49 -29.16 -23.15
N GLU A 6 26.55 -29.53 -21.86
CA GLU A 6 25.41 -30.07 -21.13
C GLU A 6 24.70 -28.91 -20.41
N GLU A 7 23.50 -28.58 -20.87
CA GLU A 7 22.54 -27.71 -20.20
C GLU A 7 21.89 -28.47 -19.02
N GLU A 8 22.29 -28.18 -17.78
CA GLU A 8 21.53 -28.56 -16.59
C GLU A 8 20.40 -27.55 -16.32
N GLY A 9 19.19 -27.91 -16.78
CA GLY A 9 17.95 -27.22 -16.44
C GLY A 9 17.54 -27.43 -14.98
N ASN A 10 17.81 -26.45 -14.13
CA ASN A 10 17.34 -26.41 -12.74
C ASN A 10 15.84 -26.07 -12.66
N ARG A 11 14.99 -27.11 -12.60
CA ARG A 11 13.56 -27.01 -12.34
C ARG A 11 13.31 -27.08 -10.83
N TRP A 12 13.10 -25.93 -10.18
CA TRP A 12 12.66 -25.88 -8.79
C TRP A 12 11.14 -26.01 -8.71
N SER A 13 10.67 -27.16 -8.20
CA SER A 13 9.29 -27.37 -7.76
C SER A 13 9.16 -27.03 -6.27
N PRO A 14 8.14 -26.27 -5.82
CA PRO A 14 7.90 -26.06 -4.40
C PRO A 14 7.20 -27.29 -3.81
N ARG A 15 7.89 -27.99 -2.89
CA ARG A 15 7.26 -28.95 -1.96
C ARG A 15 6.61 -28.14 -0.83
N VAL A 16 5.28 -28.19 -0.79
CA VAL A 16 4.47 -27.76 0.35
C VAL A 16 4.69 -28.78 1.47
N LEU A 17 5.37 -28.37 2.53
CA LEU A 17 5.42 -29.12 3.79
C LEU A 17 4.37 -28.51 4.72
N TRP A 18 3.33 -29.30 4.96
CA TRP A 18 2.37 -29.10 6.04
C TRP A 18 3.10 -29.29 7.38
N THR A 19 2.96 -28.33 8.29
CA THR A 19 3.30 -28.53 9.71
C THR A 19 2.01 -28.68 10.49
N GLU A 20 1.89 -29.85 11.11
CA GLU A 20 0.81 -30.26 12.00
C GLU A 20 0.82 -29.48 13.32
N ASP A 21 -0.39 -29.13 13.76
CA ASP A 21 -0.93 -29.11 15.12
C ASP A 21 0.02 -28.89 16.31
N CYS A 22 -0.16 -27.74 16.96
CA CYS A 22 0.13 -27.57 18.38
C CYS A 22 -1.13 -27.12 19.11
N GLY A 23 -1.51 -27.92 20.10
CA GLY A 23 -2.81 -27.91 20.78
C GLY A 23 -3.17 -26.63 21.51
N HIS A 24 -4.44 -26.27 21.37
CA HIS A 24 -5.15 -25.32 22.23
C HIS A 24 -5.24 -25.86 23.66
N ALA A 25 -4.69 -25.12 24.61
CA ALA A 25 -5.01 -25.23 26.03
C ALA A 25 -6.14 -24.24 26.36
N SER A 26 -7.31 -24.79 26.70
CA SER A 26 -8.49 -24.08 27.16
C SER A 26 -8.26 -23.43 28.52
N CYS A 27 -8.44 -22.11 28.61
CA CYS A 27 -8.68 -21.42 29.89
C CYS A 27 -10.12 -20.96 29.97
N LEU A 28 -10.87 -21.62 30.86
CA LEU A 28 -12.21 -21.29 31.31
C LEU A 28 -12.18 -19.98 32.13
N ILE A 29 -12.91 -18.96 31.69
CA ILE A 29 -13.36 -17.86 32.55
C ILE A 29 -14.86 -17.71 32.36
N GLY A 30 -15.61 -17.97 33.44
CA GLY A 30 -17.07 -18.00 33.46
C GLY A 30 -17.73 -16.61 33.44
N PRO A 31 -19.04 -16.56 33.16
CA PRO A 31 -19.78 -15.30 33.03
C PRO A 31 -20.17 -14.76 34.41
N ARG A 32 -19.97 -13.45 34.62
CA ARG A 32 -20.57 -12.71 35.74
C ARG A 32 -21.88 -12.09 35.29
N PHE A 33 -22.92 -12.41 36.06
CA PHE A 33 -24.22 -11.76 36.12
C PHE A 33 -24.11 -10.25 36.39
N CYS A 34 -24.87 -9.44 35.65
CA CYS A 34 -25.38 -8.16 36.12
C CYS A 34 -26.83 -7.98 35.65
N ASP A 35 -27.73 -7.77 36.62
CA ASP A 35 -29.14 -7.46 36.48
C ASP A 35 -29.39 -6.04 35.90
N PRO A 36 -30.59 -5.76 35.34
CA PRO A 36 -30.94 -4.51 34.69
C PRO A 36 -31.80 -3.59 35.57
N ALA A 37 -31.53 -2.29 35.59
CA ALA A 37 -32.53 -1.25 35.83
C ALA A 37 -31.93 0.16 35.66
N HIS A 38 -32.36 0.90 34.64
CA HIS A 38 -32.92 2.26 34.75
C HIS A 38 -33.26 2.82 33.36
N PRO A 39 -34.43 3.47 33.17
CA PRO A 39 -34.86 4.00 31.88
C PRO A 39 -34.27 5.40 31.65
N LEU A 40 -33.67 5.62 30.48
CA LEU A 40 -33.29 6.95 30.00
C LEU A 40 -34.42 7.58 29.17
N PRO A 41 -34.54 8.93 29.18
CA PRO A 41 -35.70 9.65 28.68
C PRO A 41 -35.70 9.79 27.16
N ARG A 42 -36.91 9.84 26.60
CA ARG A 42 -37.19 10.11 25.17
C ARG A 42 -36.70 11.52 24.79
N PRO A 43 -36.06 11.72 23.62
CA PRO A 43 -35.93 13.04 23.05
C PRO A 43 -37.22 13.42 22.30
N LEU A 44 -37.59 14.68 22.52
CA LEU A 44 -38.71 15.40 21.93
C LEU A 44 -38.49 15.63 20.43
N CYS A 45 -39.54 15.43 19.63
CA CYS A 45 -39.67 16.01 18.30
C CYS A 45 -39.62 17.54 18.35
N PRO A 46 -39.03 18.20 17.34
CA PRO A 46 -39.50 19.49 16.88
C PRO A 46 -40.34 19.32 15.62
N GLN A 47 -41.55 19.88 15.69
CA GLN A 47 -42.45 20.11 14.57
C GLN A 47 -41.89 21.22 13.66
N HIS A 48 -42.19 21.07 12.36
CA HIS A 48 -42.44 22.08 11.33
C HIS A 48 -41.83 23.48 11.49
N HIS A 49 -41.06 23.92 10.49
CA HIS A 49 -41.34 25.16 9.75
C HIS A 49 -40.64 25.15 8.37
N ASP A 50 -41.48 25.33 7.35
CA ASP A 50 -41.30 26.09 6.11
C ASP A 50 -40.30 25.68 5.00
N ASN A 51 -40.95 25.30 3.90
CA ASN A 51 -40.52 25.23 2.50
C ASN A 51 -39.99 26.60 2.00
N PRO A 52 -38.95 26.63 1.16
CA PRO A 52 -39.26 27.06 -0.21
C PRO A 52 -38.50 26.29 -1.30
N ALA A 53 -39.28 25.84 -2.27
CA ALA A 53 -38.86 25.55 -3.62
C ALA A 53 -38.34 26.82 -4.34
N VAL A 54 -37.62 26.58 -5.44
CA VAL A 54 -37.19 27.51 -6.51
C VAL A 54 -35.79 28.09 -6.37
N ALA A 55 -34.80 27.41 -6.96
CA ALA A 55 -33.73 28.03 -7.76
C ALA A 55 -32.88 26.96 -8.50
N ILE A 56 -33.41 26.44 -9.62
CA ILE A 56 -32.60 25.82 -10.68
C ILE A 56 -32.70 26.77 -11.87
N ALA A 57 -31.59 27.44 -12.24
CA ALA A 57 -31.18 27.66 -13.62
C ALA A 57 -29.88 28.50 -13.74
N VAL A 58 -29.02 28.03 -14.66
CA VAL A 58 -27.96 28.75 -15.41
C VAL A 58 -26.64 29.08 -14.69
N ALA A 59 -25.63 28.25 -14.94
CA ALA A 59 -24.23 28.69 -15.00
C ALA A 59 -23.46 27.90 -16.07
N VAL A 60 -23.74 28.21 -17.34
CA VAL A 60 -22.83 27.96 -18.47
C VAL A 60 -22.32 29.33 -18.95
N ALA A 61 -21.01 29.37 -19.19
CA ALA A 61 -20.24 30.44 -19.83
C ALA A 61 -19.95 31.71 -19.00
N ARG A 62 -18.69 31.82 -18.54
CA ARG A 62 -17.90 33.07 -18.60
C ARG A 62 -16.41 32.78 -18.43
N GLN A 63 -15.77 32.46 -19.55
CA GLN A 63 -14.42 32.96 -19.82
C GLN A 63 -14.47 34.49 -19.89
N GLN A 64 -13.60 35.17 -19.16
CA GLN A 64 -12.76 36.30 -19.63
C GLN A 64 -12.25 37.18 -18.46
N HIS A 65 -11.02 37.66 -18.63
CA HIS A 65 -10.33 38.75 -17.92
C HIS A 65 -9.62 38.45 -16.59
N ILE A 66 -8.40 37.94 -16.71
CA ILE A 66 -7.32 38.13 -15.73
C ILE A 66 -6.73 39.55 -15.95
N PRO A 67 -6.70 40.44 -14.95
CA PRO A 67 -6.04 41.73 -15.07
C PRO A 67 -4.51 41.58 -14.96
N HIS A 68 -3.79 42.21 -15.89
CA HIS A 68 -2.34 42.34 -15.85
C HIS A 68 -1.92 43.18 -14.63
N HIS A 69 -1.14 42.58 -13.73
CA HIS A 69 -0.44 43.30 -12.67
C HIS A 69 0.66 44.22 -13.26
N PRO A 70 0.85 45.44 -12.72
CA PRO A 70 1.92 46.33 -13.15
C PRO A 70 3.29 45.81 -12.71
N ARG A 71 4.26 45.93 -13.63
CA ARG A 71 5.67 45.63 -13.42
C ARG A 71 6.23 46.48 -12.27
N SER A 72 6.52 45.82 -11.15
CA SER A 72 7.29 46.39 -10.05
C SER A 72 8.73 46.64 -10.48
N LEU A 73 9.19 47.88 -10.33
CA LEU A 73 10.55 48.32 -10.60
C LEU A 73 11.51 47.67 -9.59
N ALA A 74 12.53 47.00 -10.11
CA ALA A 74 13.54 46.31 -9.33
C ALA A 74 14.38 47.31 -8.51
N SER A 75 14.32 47.20 -7.19
CA SER A 75 15.26 47.87 -6.29
C SER A 75 16.68 47.32 -6.45
N PRO A 76 17.73 48.16 -6.38
CA PRO A 76 19.12 47.73 -6.49
C PRO A 76 19.51 46.81 -5.32
N LYS A 77 19.90 45.57 -5.64
CA LYS A 77 20.41 44.59 -4.67
C LYS A 77 21.74 45.07 -4.12
N MET A 78 21.80 45.36 -2.81
CA MET A 78 23.05 45.60 -2.11
C MET A 78 23.95 44.35 -2.14
N PRO A 79 25.29 44.51 -2.29
CA PRO A 79 26.22 43.40 -2.27
C PRO A 79 26.25 42.74 -0.88
N ARG A 80 25.78 41.49 -0.81
CA ARG A 80 25.88 40.67 0.41
C ARG A 80 27.35 40.41 0.74
N ALA A 81 27.74 40.74 1.97
CA ALA A 81 29.07 40.46 2.49
C ALA A 81 29.40 38.96 2.38
N LYS A 82 30.56 38.64 1.80
CA LYS A 82 31.04 37.26 1.62
C LYS A 82 31.19 36.61 3.00
N PRO A 83 30.54 35.46 3.28
CA PRO A 83 30.69 34.77 4.56
C PRO A 83 32.16 34.36 4.75
N ARG A 84 32.78 34.83 5.83
CA ARG A 84 34.12 34.40 6.23
C ARG A 84 34.09 32.90 6.52
N LEU A 85 34.80 32.12 5.71
CA LEU A 85 35.05 30.69 5.88
C LEU A 85 35.82 30.45 7.19
N THR A 86 35.10 30.31 8.31
CA THR A 86 35.66 29.75 9.53
C THR A 86 35.80 28.23 9.35
N ARG A 87 37.03 27.72 9.39
CA ARG A 87 37.31 26.28 9.39
C ARG A 87 36.51 25.64 10.54
N LYS A 88 35.50 24.83 10.22
CA LYS A 88 34.74 24.07 11.22
C LYS A 88 35.72 23.23 12.04
N LYS A 89 35.84 23.57 13.33
CA LYS A 89 36.60 22.82 14.32
C LYS A 89 36.05 21.38 14.29
N LYS A 90 36.87 20.39 13.93
CA LYS A 90 36.48 18.97 13.97
C LYS A 90 35.90 18.68 15.36
N SER A 91 34.64 18.27 15.43
CA SER A 91 33.92 18.13 16.68
C SER A 91 34.57 17.04 17.56
N LYS A 92 34.83 17.36 18.82
CA LYS A 92 35.34 16.42 19.84
C LYS A 92 34.51 15.14 19.97
N ALA A 93 33.22 15.19 19.61
CA ALA A 93 32.29 14.05 19.67
C ALA A 93 32.79 12.83 18.87
N LYS A 94 33.44 13.03 17.71
CA LYS A 94 33.94 11.92 16.88
C LYS A 94 35.17 11.21 17.50
N GLN A 95 35.88 11.86 18.43
CA GLN A 95 36.98 11.25 19.17
C GLN A 95 36.50 10.47 20.40
N ALA A 96 35.43 10.92 21.07
CA ALA A 96 34.87 10.21 22.24
C ALA A 96 34.22 8.88 21.85
N ALA A 97 33.54 8.80 20.69
CA ALA A 97 32.95 7.56 20.19
C ALA A 97 33.98 6.44 19.90
N ARG A 98 35.27 6.76 19.79
CA ARG A 98 36.34 5.75 19.61
C ARG A 98 36.80 5.07 20.91
N ALA A 99 36.26 5.48 22.06
CA ALA A 99 36.56 4.80 23.31
C ALA A 99 35.81 3.46 23.47
N ASP A 100 34.75 3.25 22.68
CA ASP A 100 34.03 1.97 22.62
C ASP A 100 34.85 0.96 21.80
N PRO A 101 35.30 -0.16 22.40
CA PRO A 101 36.05 -1.20 21.69
C PRO A 101 35.31 -1.78 20.48
N GLU A 102 33.98 -1.84 20.52
CA GLU A 102 33.16 -2.38 19.44
C GLU A 102 33.15 -1.42 18.23
N LEU A 103 32.99 -0.12 18.48
CA LEU A 103 33.09 0.91 17.45
C LEU A 103 34.51 1.04 16.88
N ALA A 104 35.55 0.70 17.67
CA ALA A 104 36.92 0.66 17.19
C ALA A 104 37.19 -0.47 16.18
N ALA A 105 36.35 -1.52 16.16
CA ALA A 105 36.46 -2.62 15.21
C ALA A 105 35.83 -2.31 13.83
N LEU A 106 34.96 -1.29 13.76
CA LEU A 106 34.29 -0.88 12.53
C LEU A 106 35.29 -0.47 11.44
N PRO A 107 35.15 -1.00 10.20
CA PRO A 107 35.94 -0.54 9.07
C PRO A 107 35.80 0.97 8.85
N THR A 108 36.90 1.64 8.54
CA THR A 108 36.85 3.01 8.00
C THR A 108 36.60 2.98 6.49
N ASP A 109 36.10 4.06 5.88
CA ASP A 109 35.90 4.10 4.41
C ASP A 109 37.20 3.77 3.64
N ALA A 110 38.34 4.32 4.06
CA ALA A 110 39.63 4.04 3.42
C ALA A 110 40.06 2.57 3.57
N GLU A 111 39.78 1.97 4.74
CA GLU A 111 40.00 0.55 4.95
C GLU A 111 39.06 -0.29 4.09
N TRP A 112 37.77 0.08 4.03
CA TRP A 112 36.73 -0.60 3.26
C TRP A 112 37.10 -0.77 1.79
N GLU A 113 37.67 0.27 1.18
CA GLU A 113 38.16 0.23 -0.20
C GLU A 113 39.33 -0.75 -0.40
N SER A 114 40.12 -1.00 0.65
CA SER A 114 41.23 -1.97 0.61
C SER A 114 40.78 -3.42 0.88
N LEU A 115 39.55 -3.62 1.38
CA LEU A 115 39.04 -4.95 1.71
C LEU A 115 38.72 -5.77 0.46
N THR A 116 38.82 -7.10 0.58
CA THR A 116 38.48 -7.99 -0.53
C THR A 116 36.97 -8.08 -0.67
N LYS A 117 36.42 -7.42 -1.69
CA LYS A 117 34.97 -7.41 -1.97
C LYS A 117 34.47 -8.81 -2.33
N LYS A 118 33.24 -9.11 -1.92
CA LYS A 118 32.56 -10.39 -2.17
C LYS A 118 31.19 -10.12 -2.79
N LYS A 119 30.72 -11.05 -3.62
CA LYS A 119 29.36 -11.02 -4.18
C LYS A 119 28.34 -11.64 -3.22
N TYR A 120 28.78 -12.60 -2.42
CA TYR A 120 27.96 -13.32 -1.45
C TYR A 120 28.82 -13.79 -0.27
N CYS A 121 28.15 -14.11 0.84
CA CYS A 121 28.73 -14.79 2.00
C CYS A 121 27.67 -15.69 2.63
N ASP A 122 28.02 -16.90 3.02
CA ASP A 122 27.14 -17.77 3.80
C ASP A 122 27.36 -17.46 5.29
N VAL A 123 26.28 -17.23 6.04
CA VAL A 123 26.31 -16.81 7.47
C VAL A 123 25.26 -17.57 8.27
N GLY A 124 25.49 -17.68 9.59
CA GLY A 124 24.53 -18.29 10.53
C GLY A 124 24.50 -19.82 10.55
N SER A 125 23.65 -20.36 11.42
CA SER A 125 23.34 -21.79 11.53
C SER A 125 21.82 -21.94 11.81
N PRO A 126 21.02 -22.46 10.86
CA PRO A 126 21.43 -22.95 9.55
C PRO A 126 22.00 -21.83 8.66
N PRO A 127 22.95 -22.15 7.78
CA PRO A 127 23.59 -21.15 6.94
C PRO A 127 22.58 -20.58 5.93
N PHE A 128 22.51 -19.25 5.85
CA PHE A 128 21.82 -18.55 4.78
C PHE A 128 22.79 -17.66 4.00
N ARG A 129 22.50 -17.48 2.71
CA ARG A 129 23.40 -16.76 1.79
C ARG A 129 23.05 -15.28 1.72
N LEU A 130 23.92 -14.43 2.26
CA LEU A 130 23.89 -13.00 2.02
C LEU A 130 24.33 -12.70 0.59
N ARG A 131 23.62 -11.78 -0.08
CA ARG A 131 24.00 -11.26 -1.39
C ARG A 131 23.89 -9.73 -1.39
N VAL A 132 24.70 -9.09 -2.23
CA VAL A 132 24.53 -7.67 -2.51
C VAL A 132 23.13 -7.42 -3.10
N GLY A 133 22.47 -6.38 -2.60
CA GLY A 133 21.09 -6.00 -2.95
C GLY A 133 20.01 -6.69 -2.13
N THR A 134 20.36 -7.63 -1.25
CA THR A 134 19.39 -8.31 -0.38
C THR A 134 19.08 -7.46 0.86
N ASP A 135 17.81 -7.45 1.23
CA ASP A 135 17.34 -6.86 2.49
C ASP A 135 17.48 -7.88 3.63
N VAL A 136 17.92 -7.44 4.79
CA VAL A 136 18.31 -8.31 5.91
C VAL A 136 17.82 -7.76 7.24
N LEU A 137 17.55 -8.69 8.17
CA LEU A 137 17.29 -8.41 9.58
C LEU A 137 18.61 -8.33 10.33
N ILE A 138 18.75 -7.31 11.18
CA ILE A 138 19.96 -7.03 11.94
C ILE A 138 19.59 -6.91 13.42
N LEU A 139 20.35 -7.59 14.28
CA LEU A 139 20.20 -7.50 15.73
C LEU A 139 20.74 -6.16 16.21
N GLY A 140 19.94 -5.47 17.03
CA GLY A 140 20.35 -4.25 17.71
C GLY A 140 21.35 -4.52 18.83
N GLN A 141 21.97 -3.46 19.33
CA GLN A 141 22.90 -3.57 20.47
C GLN A 141 22.19 -4.17 21.69
N GLY A 142 22.79 -5.19 22.30
CA GLY A 142 22.23 -5.90 23.45
C GLY A 142 21.18 -6.96 23.11
N MET A 143 20.81 -7.14 21.84
CA MET A 143 19.93 -8.23 21.42
C MET A 143 20.72 -9.54 21.27
N SER A 144 20.19 -10.61 21.85
CA SER A 144 20.76 -11.96 21.70
C SER A 144 20.10 -12.71 20.54
N THR A 145 20.88 -13.52 19.82
CA THR A 145 20.39 -14.51 18.84
C THR A 145 19.55 -15.61 19.48
N THR A 146 19.64 -15.79 20.81
CA THR A 146 18.91 -16.83 21.54
C THR A 146 17.51 -16.40 21.98
N SER A 147 17.22 -15.10 21.97
CA SER A 147 15.93 -14.57 22.41
C SER A 147 15.00 -14.43 21.21
N SER A 148 13.72 -14.79 21.40
CA SER A 148 12.69 -14.50 20.40
C SER A 148 12.36 -13.01 20.45
N HIS A 149 12.51 -12.33 19.32
CA HIS A 149 12.09 -10.93 19.14
C HIS A 149 11.00 -10.88 18.09
N PHE A 150 10.10 -9.90 18.18
CA PHE A 150 9.16 -9.70 17.08
C PHE A 150 9.91 -9.18 15.87
N THR A 151 9.56 -9.66 14.68
CA THR A 151 10.27 -9.29 13.44
C THR A 151 10.33 -7.77 13.27
N HIS A 152 9.24 -7.06 13.58
CA HIS A 152 9.17 -5.59 13.47
C HIS A 152 10.00 -4.81 14.52
N GLU A 153 10.58 -5.46 15.50
CA GLU A 153 11.50 -4.83 16.47
C GLU A 153 12.96 -4.87 16.00
N LEU A 154 13.27 -5.72 15.01
CA LEU A 154 14.61 -5.86 14.45
C LEU A 154 14.94 -4.70 13.51
N TRP A 155 16.22 -4.38 13.44
CA TRP A 155 16.72 -3.44 12.45
C TRP A 155 16.63 -4.06 11.06
N VAL A 156 16.34 -3.23 10.07
CA VAL A 156 16.25 -3.66 8.67
C VAL A 156 17.27 -2.89 7.85
N GLY A 157 18.01 -3.58 7.00
CA GLY A 157 19.03 -2.96 6.15
C GLY A 157 19.14 -3.62 4.78
N ARG A 158 19.55 -2.85 3.76
CA ARG A 158 19.92 -3.35 2.44
C ARG A 158 21.42 -3.49 2.32
N ILE A 159 21.90 -4.66 1.93
CA ILE A 159 23.34 -4.89 1.70
C ILE A 159 23.75 -4.18 0.40
N LEU A 160 24.55 -3.12 0.52
CA LEU A 160 25.13 -2.43 -0.63
C LEU A 160 26.39 -3.11 -1.15
N GLU A 161 27.24 -3.56 -0.22
CA GLU A 161 28.51 -4.22 -0.53
C GLU A 161 28.86 -5.24 0.57
N LEU A 162 29.56 -6.32 0.21
CA LEU A 162 30.15 -7.27 1.14
C LEU A 162 31.67 -7.25 0.99
N ALA A 163 32.38 -7.31 2.11
CA ALA A 163 33.83 -7.32 2.09
C ALA A 163 34.41 -8.21 3.20
N ARG A 164 35.58 -8.79 2.94
CA ARG A 164 36.31 -9.60 3.91
C ARG A 164 37.59 -8.89 4.32
N ARG A 165 37.75 -8.69 5.63
CA ARG A 165 39.00 -8.27 6.26
C ARG A 165 39.98 -9.44 6.20
N ARG A 166 41.21 -9.19 5.78
CA ARG A 166 42.27 -10.21 5.85
C ARG A 166 42.44 -10.60 7.33
N PRO A 167 42.52 -11.89 7.65
CA PRO A 167 42.83 -12.30 9.01
C PRO A 167 44.14 -11.61 9.41
N LEU A 168 44.10 -10.75 10.42
CA LEU A 168 45.30 -10.47 11.18
C LEU A 168 45.74 -11.83 11.73
N ALA A 169 47.05 -12.10 11.86
CA ALA A 169 47.64 -13.43 12.10
C ALA A 169 47.18 -14.19 13.38
N ARG A 170 46.08 -13.79 14.02
CA ARG A 170 45.37 -14.52 15.05
C ARG A 170 44.35 -15.48 14.45
N PRO A 171 44.41 -16.77 14.80
CA PRO A 171 43.42 -17.77 14.43
C PRO A 171 42.21 -17.63 15.35
N VAL A 172 41.33 -16.68 15.05
CA VAL A 172 40.01 -16.59 15.68
C VAL A 172 38.99 -16.92 14.62
N ASP A 173 38.00 -17.74 14.98
CA ASP A 173 36.92 -18.29 14.13
C ASP A 173 35.98 -17.23 13.52
N ASP A 174 36.36 -15.95 13.54
CA ASP A 174 35.65 -14.89 12.86
C ASP A 174 36.10 -14.84 11.40
N PRO A 175 35.21 -15.12 10.42
CA PRO A 175 35.55 -15.04 9.00
C PRO A 175 35.95 -13.62 8.57
N GLY A 176 35.79 -12.60 9.43
CA GLY A 176 36.19 -11.22 9.20
C GLY A 176 35.33 -10.57 8.12
N VAL A 177 34.09 -11.03 7.98
CA VAL A 177 33.16 -10.55 6.96
C VAL A 177 32.34 -9.40 7.51
N TRP A 178 32.26 -8.35 6.70
CA TRP A 178 31.52 -7.13 6.97
C TRP A 178 30.63 -6.80 5.78
N ALA A 179 29.54 -6.11 6.04
CA ALA A 179 28.66 -5.54 5.03
C ALA A 179 28.60 -4.02 5.16
N LYS A 180 28.50 -3.33 4.04
CA LYS A 180 28.07 -1.93 3.98
C LYS A 180 26.57 -1.93 3.76
N VAL A 181 25.82 -1.38 4.70
CA VAL A 181 24.36 -1.51 4.78
C VAL A 181 23.71 -0.14 4.71
N GLN A 182 22.71 0.00 3.85
CA GLN A 182 21.78 1.13 3.85
C GLN A 182 20.62 0.82 4.80
N TRP A 183 20.31 1.73 5.71
CA TRP A 183 19.29 1.49 6.74
C TRP A 183 17.85 1.69 6.24
N TYR A 184 16.94 0.98 6.89
CA TYR A 184 15.50 1.18 6.84
C TYR A 184 15.03 1.53 8.25
N TYR A 185 14.70 2.80 8.47
CA TYR A 185 14.33 3.30 9.79
C TYR A 185 12.86 3.03 10.10
N SER A 186 12.55 2.63 11.32
CA SER A 186 11.15 2.59 11.80
C SER A 186 10.61 4.01 12.04
N GLY A 187 9.30 4.13 12.21
CA GLY A 187 8.70 5.38 12.66
C GLY A 187 9.27 5.85 14.01
N ALA A 188 9.57 4.92 14.92
CA ALA A 188 10.16 5.21 16.23
C ALA A 188 11.59 5.77 16.12
N ASP A 189 12.41 5.22 15.22
CA ASP A 189 13.78 5.71 15.01
C ASP A 189 13.77 7.16 14.50
N VAL A 190 12.88 7.46 13.56
CA VAL A 190 12.73 8.80 12.99
C VAL A 190 12.14 9.78 14.00
N ALA A 191 11.18 9.35 14.80
CA ALA A 191 10.56 10.15 15.85
C ALA A 191 11.56 10.56 16.95
N ASN A 192 12.60 9.75 17.18
CA ASN A 192 13.68 10.06 18.11
C ASN A 192 14.70 11.07 17.55
N ASP A 193 14.63 11.43 16.25
CA ASP A 193 15.47 12.49 15.67
C ASP A 193 14.76 13.85 15.75
N THR A 194 15.42 14.80 16.45
CA THR A 194 14.83 15.92 17.21
C THR A 194 14.06 17.01 16.46
N ASP A 195 13.92 16.94 15.14
CA ASP A 195 13.44 18.08 14.33
C ASP A 195 12.10 17.82 13.63
N ILE A 196 11.51 16.64 13.82
CA ILE A 196 10.18 16.27 13.30
C ILE A 196 9.24 16.07 14.49
N ASP A 197 7.98 16.48 14.37
CA ASP A 197 6.96 16.18 15.38
C ASP A 197 6.82 14.65 15.54
N PRO A 198 7.26 14.07 16.68
CA PRO A 198 7.25 12.63 16.90
C PRO A 198 5.83 12.05 16.79
N ALA A 199 4.81 12.79 17.23
CA ALA A 199 3.43 12.33 17.24
C ALA A 199 2.92 12.08 15.81
N ASN A 200 3.25 12.96 14.87
CA ASN A 200 2.83 12.81 13.47
C ASN A 200 3.54 11.64 12.78
N ILE A 201 4.81 11.37 13.08
CA ILE A 201 5.52 10.23 12.50
C ILE A 201 4.99 8.92 13.07
N LEU A 202 4.84 8.83 14.39
CA LEU A 202 4.35 7.62 15.05
C LEU A 202 2.91 7.30 14.66
N ALA A 203 2.02 8.30 14.59
CA ALA A 203 0.63 8.11 14.17
C ALA A 203 0.47 7.86 12.66
N SER A 204 1.56 7.80 11.90
CA SER A 204 1.51 7.64 10.44
C SER A 204 2.45 6.60 9.88
N CYS A 205 3.10 5.82 10.74
CA CYS A 205 3.99 4.74 10.35
C CYS A 205 3.49 3.44 10.98
N GLY A 206 3.07 2.50 10.15
CA GLY A 206 2.71 1.18 10.66
C GLY A 206 3.92 0.45 11.25
N ARG A 207 3.68 -0.56 12.08
CA ARG A 207 4.70 -1.37 12.77
C ARG A 207 5.71 -2.01 11.81
N TYR A 208 5.26 -2.44 10.63
CA TYR A 208 6.12 -3.00 9.56
C TYR A 208 6.53 -1.95 8.51
N GLU A 209 6.11 -0.68 8.65
CA GLU A 209 6.60 0.38 7.78
C GLU A 209 8.06 0.68 8.09
N ARG A 210 8.83 0.92 7.03
CA ARG A 210 10.17 1.47 7.13
C ARG A 210 10.36 2.66 6.20
N LEU A 211 11.21 3.59 6.62
CA LEU A 211 11.67 4.70 5.83
C LEU A 211 13.07 4.39 5.31
N ARG A 212 13.21 4.29 3.98
CA ARG A 212 14.49 3.98 3.35
C ARG A 212 15.45 5.15 3.50
N ALA A 213 16.62 4.91 4.07
CA ALA A 213 17.66 5.92 4.18
C ALA A 213 18.14 6.40 2.78
N ASP A 214 18.69 7.60 2.69
CA ASP A 214 19.35 8.06 1.46
C ASP A 214 20.55 7.16 1.10
N GLU A 215 20.96 7.11 -0.16
CA GLU A 215 22.11 6.28 -0.62
C GLU A 215 23.43 6.64 0.08
N SER A 216 23.55 7.87 0.60
CA SER A 216 24.72 8.33 1.35
C SER A 216 24.70 7.94 2.83
N ASP A 217 23.58 7.41 3.34
CA ASP A 217 23.41 7.04 4.74
C ASP A 217 23.55 5.53 4.88
N TYR A 218 24.77 5.11 5.20
CA TYR A 218 25.16 3.72 5.35
C TYR A 218 26.04 3.55 6.59
N ASP A 219 26.02 2.34 7.14
CA ASP A 219 26.98 1.90 8.16
C ASP A 219 27.63 0.57 7.78
N TYR A 220 28.68 0.21 8.52
CA TYR A 220 29.33 -1.08 8.42
C TYR A 220 28.79 -2.02 9.49
N VAL A 221 28.32 -3.19 9.09
CA VAL A 221 27.72 -4.20 9.97
C VAL A 221 28.51 -5.49 9.88
N ALA A 222 28.90 -6.04 11.03
CA ALA A 222 29.58 -7.33 11.09
C ALA A 222 28.61 -8.45 10.72
N HIS A 223 29.10 -9.50 10.05
CA HIS A 223 28.24 -10.59 9.61
C HIS A 223 27.54 -11.35 10.75
N THR A 224 28.11 -11.30 11.96
CA THR A 224 27.55 -11.92 13.18
C THR A 224 26.26 -11.25 13.66
N SER A 225 25.96 -10.04 13.20
CA SER A 225 24.75 -9.29 13.60
C SER A 225 23.53 -9.62 12.74
N PHE A 226 23.66 -10.40 11.66
CA PHE A 226 22.54 -10.73 10.78
C PHE A 226 21.66 -11.84 11.35
N ASN A 227 20.34 -11.59 11.38
CA ASN A 227 19.33 -12.52 11.88
C ASN A 227 18.50 -13.21 10.77
N GLY A 228 18.86 -12.98 9.50
CA GLY A 228 18.18 -13.60 8.37
C GLY A 228 17.86 -12.60 7.24
N PRO A 229 17.32 -13.10 6.11
CA PRO A 229 16.78 -12.24 5.06
C PRO A 229 15.52 -11.53 5.55
N ALA A 230 15.32 -10.31 5.08
CA ALA A 230 14.06 -9.56 5.21
C ALA A 230 13.41 -9.44 3.83
N LYS A 231 12.07 -9.42 3.79
CA LYS A 231 11.32 -9.01 2.60
C LYS A 231 10.81 -7.61 2.83
N VAL A 232 11.31 -6.65 2.04
CA VAL A 232 10.89 -5.25 2.08
C VAL A 232 10.26 -4.90 0.74
N VAL A 233 8.95 -4.66 0.74
CA VAL A 233 8.17 -4.36 -0.48
C VAL A 233 8.06 -2.85 -0.68
N GLU A 234 8.29 -2.37 -1.90
CA GLU A 234 7.99 -0.97 -2.22
C GLU A 234 6.47 -0.80 -2.35
N TYR A 235 5.90 0.11 -1.54
CA TYR A 235 4.46 0.35 -1.50
C TYR A 235 4.12 1.68 -2.15
N HIS A 236 3.38 1.61 -3.25
CA HIS A 236 2.91 2.75 -4.02
C HIS A 236 1.39 2.89 -3.85
N GLU A 237 0.96 3.82 -2.99
CA GLU A 237 -0.46 4.00 -2.67
C GLU A 237 -1.36 4.33 -3.87
N GLU A 238 -0.78 4.95 -4.90
CA GLU A 238 -1.44 5.32 -6.16
C GLU A 238 -1.41 4.20 -7.22
N ASP A 239 -0.72 3.08 -6.96
CA ASP A 239 -0.67 1.96 -7.89
C ASP A 239 -1.84 1.00 -7.64
N ILE A 240 -2.83 1.06 -8.54
CA ILE A 240 -3.97 0.15 -8.53
C ILE A 240 -3.57 -1.32 -8.78
N ALA A 241 -2.37 -1.55 -9.30
CA ALA A 241 -1.81 -2.88 -9.52
C ALA A 241 -0.83 -3.32 -8.41
N GLN A 242 -0.75 -2.57 -7.30
CA GLN A 242 0.10 -2.92 -6.16
C GLN A 242 -0.16 -4.37 -5.73
N PRO A 243 0.87 -5.24 -5.73
CA PRO A 243 0.74 -6.61 -5.23
C PRO A 243 0.39 -6.63 -3.75
N PRO A 244 -0.35 -7.65 -3.26
CA PRO A 244 -0.59 -7.83 -1.84
C PRO A 244 0.71 -7.84 -1.04
N ILE A 245 0.69 -7.13 0.09
CA ILE A 245 1.76 -7.17 1.10
C ILE A 245 1.19 -8.00 2.25
N ALA A 246 1.82 -9.14 2.53
CA ALA A 246 1.30 -10.04 3.56
C ALA A 246 1.47 -9.44 4.96
N ASP A 247 0.64 -9.86 5.90
CA ASP A 247 0.84 -9.48 7.30
C ASP A 247 2.22 -9.98 7.78
N GLY A 248 2.95 -9.13 8.50
CA GLY A 248 4.33 -9.42 8.89
C GLY A 248 5.41 -9.03 7.88
N GLU A 249 5.06 -8.59 6.67
CA GLU A 249 6.04 -8.14 5.68
C GLU A 249 6.38 -6.66 5.81
N PHE A 250 7.66 -6.32 5.71
CA PHE A 250 8.07 -4.92 5.70
C PHE A 250 7.70 -4.25 4.40
N TYR A 251 7.44 -2.95 4.48
CA TYR A 251 7.21 -2.14 3.29
C TYR A 251 7.76 -0.73 3.44
N VAL A 252 7.97 -0.08 2.31
CA VAL A 252 8.51 1.27 2.22
C VAL A 252 7.64 2.10 1.29
N ARG A 253 7.08 3.19 1.83
CA ARG A 253 6.39 4.24 1.04
C ARG A 253 7.08 5.62 1.13
N ARG A 254 8.08 5.76 2.01
CA ARG A 254 8.80 7.01 2.28
C ARG A 254 10.31 6.78 2.30
N ALA A 255 11.07 7.79 1.91
CA ALA A 255 12.50 7.88 2.14
C ALA A 255 12.77 8.81 3.33
N TYR A 256 13.86 8.58 4.06
CA TYR A 256 14.28 9.41 5.16
C TYR A 256 15.73 9.84 4.99
N SER A 257 15.97 11.14 5.17
CA SER A 257 17.29 11.73 5.09
C SER A 257 17.71 12.19 6.48
N ARG A 258 18.62 11.47 7.13
CA ARG A 258 19.13 11.85 8.47
C ARG A 258 19.85 13.20 8.46
N PHE A 259 20.52 13.55 7.36
CA PHE A 259 21.23 14.83 7.24
C PHE A 259 20.28 16.03 7.17
N SER A 260 19.17 15.90 6.45
CA SER A 260 18.17 16.97 6.35
C SER A 260 17.05 16.84 7.38
N LYS A 261 17.01 15.71 8.11
CA LYS A 261 15.97 15.30 9.05
C LYS A 261 14.58 15.44 8.44
N ARG A 262 14.43 14.92 7.23
CA ARG A 262 13.17 14.98 6.48
C ARG A 262 12.80 13.59 6.00
N ALA A 263 11.59 13.19 6.36
CA ALA A 263 10.87 12.15 5.65
C ALA A 263 10.31 12.76 4.36
N THR A 264 10.60 12.13 3.23
CA THR A 264 10.03 12.49 1.94
C THR A 264 9.28 11.29 1.40
N VAL A 265 8.16 11.56 0.76
CA VAL A 265 7.50 10.53 -0.03
C VAL A 265 8.45 10.10 -1.15
N THR A 266 8.57 8.81 -1.42
CA THR A 266 9.45 8.32 -2.50
C THR A 266 9.11 9.02 -3.81
N LYS A 267 10.14 9.41 -4.58
CA LYS A 267 10.04 10.26 -5.79
C LYS A 267 9.01 9.79 -6.83
N THR A 268 8.55 8.55 -6.73
CA THR A 268 7.52 7.97 -7.58
C THR A 268 6.13 8.57 -7.33
N GLN A 269 5.81 9.06 -6.12
CA GLN A 269 4.50 9.65 -5.89
C GLN A 269 4.46 11.06 -6.49
N ARG A 270 3.53 11.27 -7.42
CA ARG A 270 3.28 12.62 -7.93
C ARG A 270 2.80 13.49 -6.76
N PRO A 271 3.21 14.77 -6.66
CA PRO A 271 2.50 15.72 -5.81
C PRO A 271 1.07 15.81 -6.34
N GLY A 272 0.18 15.01 -5.78
CA GLY A 272 -1.19 15.03 -6.20
C GLY A 272 -1.84 16.36 -5.81
N PRO A 273 -3.05 16.66 -6.32
CA PRO A 273 -3.81 17.85 -5.90
C PRO A 273 -3.86 17.96 -4.36
N PRO A 274 -4.02 19.13 -3.75
CA PRO A 274 -4.16 19.22 -2.29
C PRO A 274 -5.19 18.21 -1.78
N ALA A 275 -4.90 17.54 -0.66
CA ALA A 275 -5.85 16.63 -0.03
C ALA A 275 -7.16 17.41 0.18
N PRO A 276 -8.34 16.77 0.01
CA PRO A 276 -9.58 17.43 0.38
C PRO A 276 -9.48 17.90 1.82
N PRO A 277 -10.01 19.09 2.15
CA PRO A 277 -9.79 19.76 3.44
C PRO A 277 -10.32 18.98 4.66
N ALA A 278 -11.04 17.88 4.45
CA ALA A 278 -11.74 17.17 5.51
C ALA A 278 -10.87 16.25 6.37
N CYS A 279 -9.69 15.84 5.91
CA CYS A 279 -8.83 14.95 6.68
C CYS A 279 -7.36 15.21 6.40
N ASN A 280 -6.75 16.01 7.27
CA ASN A 280 -5.29 16.14 7.33
C ASN A 280 -4.64 14.99 8.12
N THR A 281 -5.42 14.00 8.55
CA THR A 281 -4.91 12.81 9.24
C THR A 281 -4.19 11.92 8.24
N VAL A 282 -2.96 11.58 8.57
CA VAL A 282 -2.15 10.65 7.77
C VAL A 282 -2.68 9.23 7.99
N TYR A 283 -2.70 8.43 6.92
CA TYR A 283 -3.12 7.03 7.00
C TYR A 283 -2.14 6.20 7.83
N ASP A 284 -2.66 5.61 8.91
CA ASP A 284 -2.03 4.56 9.70
C ASP A 284 -2.61 3.20 9.26
N PRO A 285 -1.78 2.28 8.74
CA PRO A 285 -2.26 0.97 8.32
C PRO A 285 -2.52 -0.02 9.45
N ASP A 286 -2.09 0.29 10.68
CA ASP A 286 -2.50 -0.49 11.86
C ASP A 286 -3.82 0.03 12.47
N ASP A 287 -4.34 1.16 11.97
CA ASP A 287 -5.66 1.65 12.31
C ASP A 287 -6.73 0.85 11.55
N ALA A 288 -7.78 0.43 12.25
CA ALA A 288 -8.89 -0.36 11.71
C ALA A 288 -9.88 0.48 10.87
N ARG A 289 -9.58 1.76 10.62
CA ARG A 289 -10.46 2.64 9.82
C ARG A 289 -10.40 2.30 8.33
N PRO A 290 -11.52 1.91 7.70
CA PRO A 290 -11.56 1.62 6.28
C PRO A 290 -11.30 2.86 5.43
N MET A 291 -10.57 2.66 4.32
CA MET A 291 -10.42 3.66 3.28
C MET A 291 -10.94 3.16 1.93
N HIS A 292 -11.56 4.05 1.17
CA HIS A 292 -12.08 3.81 -0.18
C HIS A 292 -11.14 4.40 -1.23
N PHE A 293 -10.85 3.67 -2.30
CA PHE A 293 -9.99 4.10 -3.40
C PHE A 293 -10.78 4.63 -4.59
N CYS A 294 -10.39 5.80 -5.08
CA CYS A 294 -10.89 6.29 -6.36
C CYS A 294 -10.07 5.70 -7.53
N PRO A 295 -10.68 4.89 -8.42
CA PRO A 295 -9.97 4.19 -9.50
C PRO A 295 -9.52 5.13 -10.63
N LYS A 296 -10.08 6.34 -10.74
CA LYS A 296 -9.82 7.23 -11.87
C LYS A 296 -8.34 7.60 -11.96
N PRO A 297 -7.69 7.50 -13.14
CA PRO A 297 -6.27 7.82 -13.32
C PRO A 297 -5.83 9.21 -12.83
N ALA A 298 -6.66 10.25 -13.01
CA ALA A 298 -6.33 11.59 -12.53
C ALA A 298 -6.47 11.76 -11.00
N CYS A 299 -7.13 10.82 -10.31
CA CYS A 299 -7.36 10.90 -8.88
C CYS A 299 -6.48 9.93 -8.07
N ARG A 300 -6.62 8.61 -8.28
CA ARG A 300 -5.89 7.51 -7.60
C ARG A 300 -5.57 7.77 -6.12
N ARG A 301 -6.62 8.01 -5.33
CA ARG A 301 -6.53 8.40 -3.92
C ARG A 301 -7.38 7.53 -3.02
N TRP A 302 -6.89 7.37 -1.81
CA TRP A 302 -7.61 6.76 -0.70
C TRP A 302 -8.30 7.84 0.15
N PHE A 303 -9.52 7.56 0.58
CA PHE A 303 -10.31 8.44 1.45
C PHE A 303 -10.86 7.62 2.61
N HIS A 304 -10.69 8.07 3.85
CA HIS A 304 -11.37 7.44 4.98
C HIS A 304 -12.88 7.54 4.79
N ARG A 305 -13.61 6.48 5.15
CA ARG A 305 -15.08 6.45 5.08
C ARG A 305 -15.71 7.65 5.79
N ASP A 306 -15.32 7.89 7.04
CA ASP A 306 -15.86 8.98 7.85
C ASP A 306 -15.71 10.33 7.12
N CYS A 307 -14.58 10.56 6.46
CA CYS A 307 -14.31 11.82 5.78
C CYS A 307 -15.20 12.03 4.54
N LEU A 308 -15.58 10.95 3.87
CA LEU A 308 -16.54 10.99 2.75
C LEU A 308 -17.96 11.28 3.26
N GLU A 309 -18.32 10.72 4.41
CA GLU A 309 -19.59 10.98 5.06
C GLU A 309 -19.69 12.46 5.52
N HIS A 310 -18.64 12.99 6.16
CA HIS A 310 -18.58 14.38 6.61
C HIS A 310 -18.61 15.42 5.48
N THR A 311 -18.07 15.08 4.30
CA THR A 311 -18.04 16.00 3.14
C THR A 311 -19.32 15.97 2.31
N ALA A 312 -20.35 15.24 2.76
CA ALA A 312 -21.54 14.95 1.96
C ALA A 312 -21.18 14.35 0.58
N ALA A 313 -20.04 13.67 0.47
CA ALA A 313 -19.60 12.96 -0.73
C ALA A 313 -20.26 11.57 -0.81
N HIS A 314 -21.55 11.54 -0.47
CA HIS A 314 -22.39 10.36 -0.46
C HIS A 314 -23.80 10.72 -0.93
N SER A 315 -24.54 9.73 -1.42
CA SER A 315 -25.93 9.92 -1.78
C SER A 315 -26.84 8.92 -1.07
N VAL A 316 -27.78 9.45 -0.29
CA VAL A 316 -28.85 8.65 0.34
C VAL A 316 -29.96 8.26 -0.64
N HIS A 317 -29.99 8.86 -1.83
CA HIS A 317 -31.04 8.66 -2.83
C HIS A 317 -30.65 7.65 -3.92
N VAL A 318 -29.43 7.14 -3.88
CA VAL A 318 -28.94 6.17 -4.86
C VAL A 318 -29.14 4.77 -4.29
N SER A 319 -29.90 3.94 -5.02
CA SER A 319 -30.10 2.54 -4.63
C SER A 319 -28.77 1.75 -4.68
N VAL A 320 -28.73 0.61 -3.99
CA VAL A 320 -27.57 -0.30 -4.00
C VAL A 320 -27.19 -0.67 -5.43
N GLU A 321 -28.18 -1.04 -6.24
CA GLU A 321 -28.00 -1.44 -7.65
C GLU A 321 -27.51 -0.27 -8.49
N SER A 322 -28.03 0.94 -8.23
CA SER A 322 -27.63 2.15 -8.95
C SER A 322 -26.18 2.53 -8.64
N HIS A 323 -25.73 2.38 -7.39
CA HIS A 323 -24.33 2.63 -7.02
C HIS A 323 -23.39 1.54 -7.54
N ALA A 324 -23.77 0.26 -7.44
CA ALA A 324 -23.06 -0.85 -8.07
C ALA A 324 -22.87 -0.62 -9.57
N PHE A 325 -23.90 -0.14 -10.27
CA PHE A 325 -23.81 0.26 -11.67
C PHE A 325 -22.84 1.43 -11.88
N ASN A 326 -22.83 2.44 -11.01
CA ASN A 326 -21.89 3.56 -11.09
C ASN A 326 -20.43 3.15 -10.79
N LEU A 327 -20.22 2.16 -9.92
CA LEU A 327 -18.90 1.56 -9.67
C LEU A 327 -18.39 0.88 -10.95
N LEU A 328 -19.25 0.12 -11.63
CA LEU A 328 -18.93 -0.48 -12.94
C LEU A 328 -18.65 0.56 -14.03
N ARG A 329 -19.14 1.80 -13.91
CA ARG A 329 -18.81 2.89 -14.85
C ARG A 329 -17.50 3.59 -14.54
N SER A 330 -16.91 3.35 -13.37
CA SER A 330 -15.68 4.00 -12.92
C SER A 330 -14.46 3.25 -13.45
N ASP A 331 -14.07 3.61 -14.68
CA ASP A 331 -12.99 2.98 -15.43
C ASP A 331 -11.61 3.22 -14.78
N PRO A 332 -10.85 2.17 -14.41
CA PRO A 332 -9.53 2.34 -13.79
C PRO A 332 -8.46 2.87 -14.76
N ASP A 333 -8.73 2.84 -16.07
CA ASP A 333 -7.78 3.21 -17.12
C ASP A 333 -8.20 4.50 -17.86
N SER A 334 -9.34 5.11 -17.49
CA SER A 334 -9.87 6.33 -18.11
C SER A 334 -10.61 7.22 -17.10
N ASP A 335 -10.41 8.54 -17.17
CA ASP A 335 -11.18 9.49 -16.35
C ASP A 335 -12.63 9.66 -16.82
N ALA A 336 -12.90 9.33 -18.09
CA ALA A 336 -14.25 9.32 -18.66
C ALA A 336 -15.02 8.07 -18.19
N PRO A 337 -16.30 8.21 -17.80
CA PRO A 337 -17.13 7.07 -17.42
C PRO A 337 -17.22 6.04 -18.55
N PHE A 338 -17.11 4.76 -18.21
CA PHE A 338 -17.31 3.69 -19.18
C PHE A 338 -18.78 3.69 -19.66
N PRO A 339 -19.03 3.63 -20.98
CA PRO A 339 -20.39 3.57 -21.52
C PRO A 339 -20.95 2.15 -21.34
N LEU A 340 -21.71 1.93 -20.28
CA LEU A 340 -22.49 0.70 -20.12
C LEU A 340 -23.76 0.77 -20.97
N PRO A 341 -24.13 -0.30 -21.71
CA PRO A 341 -25.39 -0.35 -22.41
C PRO A 341 -26.55 -0.25 -21.42
N PRO A 342 -27.68 0.39 -21.80
CA PRO A 342 -28.87 0.36 -20.96
C PRO A 342 -29.32 -1.10 -20.76
N PRO A 343 -29.95 -1.42 -19.62
CA PRO A 343 -30.57 -2.73 -19.44
C PRO A 343 -31.51 -3.00 -20.62
N PRO A 344 -31.47 -4.21 -21.22
CA PRO A 344 -32.39 -4.52 -22.29
C PRO A 344 -33.83 -4.36 -21.78
N PRO A 345 -34.76 -3.86 -22.60
CA PRO A 345 -36.17 -3.85 -22.22
C PRO A 345 -36.60 -5.29 -21.91
N PRO A 346 -37.58 -5.49 -21.00
CA PRO A 346 -38.10 -6.82 -20.72
C PRO A 346 -38.52 -7.49 -22.04
N PRO A 347 -38.09 -8.75 -22.28
CA PRO A 347 -38.39 -9.41 -23.53
C PRO A 347 -39.92 -9.50 -23.70
N PRO A 348 -40.46 -9.21 -24.90
CA PRO A 348 -41.87 -9.46 -25.16
C PRO A 348 -42.16 -10.96 -24.97
N PRO A 349 -43.37 -11.33 -24.52
CA PRO A 349 -43.74 -12.73 -24.33
C PRO A 349 -43.48 -13.53 -25.61
N PRO A 350 -42.85 -14.72 -25.52
CA PRO A 350 -42.45 -15.47 -26.71
C PRO A 350 -43.69 -15.89 -27.53
N PRO A 351 -43.68 -15.73 -28.86
CA PRO A 351 -44.76 -16.24 -29.70
C PRO A 351 -44.77 -17.78 -29.65
N PRO A 352 -45.96 -18.42 -29.63
CA PRO A 352 -46.10 -19.83 -29.25
C PRO A 352 -45.42 -20.88 -30.16
N HIS A 353 -44.85 -20.51 -31.32
CA HIS A 353 -44.36 -21.51 -32.30
C HIS A 353 -43.06 -21.14 -33.04
N ALA A 354 -42.19 -20.29 -32.47
CA ALA A 354 -40.93 -19.96 -33.14
C ALA A 354 -39.85 -21.04 -32.90
N SER A 355 -39.57 -21.86 -33.93
CA SER A 355 -38.39 -22.73 -33.98
C SER A 355 -37.13 -21.89 -34.17
N SER A 356 -36.22 -21.93 -33.19
CA SER A 356 -35.01 -21.11 -33.14
C SER A 356 -34.00 -21.52 -34.22
N PRO A 357 -33.68 -20.66 -35.21
CA PRO A 357 -32.54 -20.91 -36.09
C PRO A 357 -31.24 -20.83 -35.30
N SER A 358 -30.26 -21.65 -35.70
CA SER A 358 -28.88 -21.63 -35.19
C SER A 358 -28.29 -20.23 -35.40
N ARG A 359 -28.32 -19.41 -34.35
CA ARG A 359 -27.89 -18.01 -34.39
C ARG A 359 -26.47 -17.95 -33.84
N ALA A 360 -25.62 -17.17 -34.51
CA ALA A 360 -24.31 -16.81 -34.00
C ALA A 360 -24.42 -16.38 -32.52
N PRO A 361 -23.42 -16.70 -31.67
CA PRO A 361 -23.45 -16.36 -30.26
C PRO A 361 -23.72 -14.86 -30.11
N PRO A 362 -24.70 -14.47 -29.28
CA PRO A 362 -25.04 -13.07 -29.11
C PRO A 362 -23.82 -12.30 -28.59
N PRO A 363 -23.66 -11.01 -28.97
CA PRO A 363 -22.62 -10.17 -28.37
C PRO A 363 -22.78 -10.15 -26.85
N TRP A 364 -21.65 -10.05 -26.13
CA TRP A 364 -21.67 -9.96 -24.68
C TRP A 364 -22.55 -8.79 -24.22
N THR A 365 -23.52 -9.11 -23.37
CA THR A 365 -24.29 -8.11 -22.62
C THR A 365 -23.86 -8.16 -21.17
N LEU A 366 -24.06 -7.07 -20.42
CA LEU A 366 -23.80 -7.09 -18.98
C LEU A 366 -24.66 -8.16 -18.27
N ALA A 367 -25.84 -8.51 -18.81
CA ALA A 367 -26.66 -9.58 -18.27
C ALA A 367 -26.09 -10.99 -18.50
N ALA A 368 -25.32 -11.17 -19.57
CA ALA A 368 -24.77 -12.45 -20.01
C ALA A 368 -23.39 -12.80 -19.39
N LEU A 369 -22.74 -11.84 -18.73
CA LEU A 369 -21.47 -12.10 -18.04
C LEU A 369 -21.70 -12.94 -16.76
N PRO A 370 -20.72 -13.77 -16.35
CA PRO A 370 -20.83 -14.54 -15.11
C PRO A 370 -21.16 -13.67 -13.90
N ALA A 371 -22.09 -14.12 -13.05
CA ALA A 371 -22.54 -13.38 -11.86
C ALA A 371 -21.36 -12.95 -10.98
N LYS A 372 -20.47 -13.89 -10.65
CA LYS A 372 -19.24 -13.66 -9.87
C LYS A 372 -18.37 -12.52 -10.41
N LEU A 373 -18.18 -12.43 -11.72
CA LEU A 373 -17.40 -11.34 -12.33
C LEU A 373 -18.09 -9.99 -12.14
N ARG A 374 -19.41 -9.94 -12.34
CA ARG A 374 -20.19 -8.71 -12.20
C ARG A 374 -20.23 -8.22 -10.77
N GLU A 375 -20.44 -9.14 -9.82
CA GLU A 375 -20.38 -8.88 -8.38
C GLU A 375 -19.01 -8.34 -8.00
N ALA A 376 -17.93 -9.03 -8.36
CA ALA A 376 -16.57 -8.57 -8.08
C ALA A 376 -16.26 -7.19 -8.69
N ALA A 377 -16.63 -6.96 -9.95
CA ALA A 377 -16.40 -5.68 -10.62
C ALA A 377 -17.25 -4.53 -10.04
N ALA A 378 -18.40 -4.85 -9.43
CA ALA A 378 -19.30 -3.91 -8.78
C ALA A 378 -18.95 -3.62 -7.31
N GLN A 379 -17.90 -4.23 -6.76
CA GLN A 379 -17.45 -3.93 -5.40
C GLN A 379 -16.72 -2.59 -5.32
N GLN A 380 -16.75 -2.02 -4.11
CA GLN A 380 -15.93 -0.87 -3.72
C GLN A 380 -14.48 -1.30 -3.49
N MET A 381 -13.54 -0.40 -3.79
CA MET A 381 -12.11 -0.66 -3.56
C MET A 381 -11.72 -0.18 -2.15
N LEU A 382 -11.46 -1.13 -1.24
CA LEU A 382 -11.28 -0.93 0.19
C LEU A 382 -9.89 -1.37 0.66
N LYS A 383 -9.35 -0.71 1.69
CA LYS A 383 -8.18 -1.15 2.48
C LYS A 383 -8.33 -0.78 3.96
N GLY A 384 -7.41 -1.27 4.80
CA GLY A 384 -7.35 -0.95 6.24
C GLY A 384 -8.31 -1.77 7.09
N VAL A 385 -9.02 -2.72 6.49
CA VAL A 385 -9.92 -3.64 7.20
C VAL A 385 -9.65 -5.07 6.77
N PRO A 386 -9.78 -6.06 7.67
CA PRO A 386 -9.79 -7.46 7.29
C PRO A 386 -10.85 -7.74 6.21
N PRO A 387 -10.55 -8.58 5.21
CA PRO A 387 -9.32 -9.36 5.03
C PRO A 387 -8.30 -8.61 4.14
N TYR A 388 -8.57 -7.37 3.75
CA TYR A 388 -7.87 -6.70 2.66
C TYR A 388 -6.52 -6.08 3.06
N GLY A 389 -6.26 -5.94 4.37
CA GLY A 389 -4.97 -5.50 4.91
C GLY A 389 -4.52 -4.13 4.39
N LEU A 390 -3.19 -3.98 4.27
CA LEU A 390 -2.52 -2.73 3.87
C LEU A 390 -2.82 -2.28 2.43
N VAL A 391 -2.84 -3.22 1.49
CA VAL A 391 -2.96 -2.90 0.06
C VAL A 391 -4.41 -2.77 -0.37
N GLY A 392 -5.32 -3.51 0.27
CA GLY A 392 -6.71 -3.52 -0.09
C GLY A 392 -7.07 -4.53 -1.19
N ASN A 393 -8.31 -4.45 -1.68
CA ASN A 393 -8.83 -5.23 -2.82
C ASN A 393 -8.82 -4.44 -4.15
N ALA A 394 -8.08 -3.33 -4.24
CA ALA A 394 -8.09 -2.47 -5.44
C ALA A 394 -7.66 -3.23 -6.71
N GLN A 395 -6.60 -4.03 -6.61
CA GLN A 395 -6.04 -4.81 -7.74
C GLN A 395 -7.01 -5.85 -8.30
N PRO A 396 -7.61 -6.76 -7.51
CA PRO A 396 -8.55 -7.74 -8.04
C PRO A 396 -9.83 -7.10 -8.59
N ILE A 397 -10.36 -6.04 -7.97
CA ILE A 397 -11.55 -5.34 -8.48
C ILE A 397 -11.24 -4.62 -9.79
N ALA A 398 -10.09 -3.96 -9.90
CA ALA A 398 -9.68 -3.30 -11.14
C ALA A 398 -9.52 -4.32 -12.28
N ALA A 399 -8.95 -5.48 -12.00
CA ALA A 399 -8.86 -6.58 -12.96
C ALA A 399 -10.25 -7.07 -13.41
N ALA A 400 -11.19 -7.24 -12.48
CA ALA A 400 -12.57 -7.62 -12.78
C ALA A 400 -13.26 -6.58 -13.68
N ARG A 401 -13.15 -5.28 -13.36
CA ARG A 401 -13.71 -4.20 -14.19
C ARG A 401 -13.12 -4.17 -15.60
N ARG A 402 -11.79 -4.29 -15.73
CA ARG A 402 -11.11 -4.36 -17.03
C ARG A 402 -11.60 -5.53 -17.88
N LEU A 403 -11.83 -6.68 -17.25
CA LEU A 403 -12.34 -7.87 -17.94
C LEU A 403 -13.79 -7.70 -18.39
N VAL A 404 -14.66 -7.10 -17.57
CA VAL A 404 -16.03 -6.70 -17.98
C VAL A 404 -15.95 -5.81 -19.22
N TYR A 405 -15.09 -4.81 -19.22
CA TYR A 405 -14.93 -3.88 -20.34
C TYR A 405 -14.41 -4.56 -21.60
N ALA A 406 -13.43 -5.47 -21.47
CA ALA A 406 -12.91 -6.24 -22.58
C ALA A 406 -14.02 -7.07 -23.24
N CYS A 407 -14.85 -7.75 -22.44
CA CYS A 407 -15.99 -8.52 -22.96
C CYS A 407 -17.01 -7.62 -23.66
N LEU A 408 -17.38 -6.48 -23.05
CA LEU A 408 -18.37 -5.55 -23.60
C LEU A 408 -17.86 -4.77 -24.83
N ARG A 409 -16.55 -4.60 -25.00
CA ARG A 409 -15.94 -3.93 -26.17
C ARG A 409 -15.64 -4.88 -27.31
N ALA A 410 -15.53 -6.19 -27.09
CA ALA A 410 -15.25 -7.15 -28.14
C ALA A 410 -16.30 -7.08 -29.27
N ARG A 411 -15.83 -6.89 -30.51
CA ARG A 411 -16.67 -6.82 -31.73
C ARG A 411 -16.30 -7.90 -32.72
N THR A 412 -15.04 -8.33 -32.72
CA THR A 412 -14.54 -9.35 -33.65
C THR A 412 -14.52 -10.74 -33.02
N PRO A 413 -14.60 -11.83 -33.81
CA PRO A 413 -14.46 -13.19 -33.29
C PRO A 413 -13.14 -13.44 -32.54
N ALA A 414 -12.06 -12.75 -32.94
CA ALA A 414 -10.76 -12.85 -32.28
C ALA A 414 -10.78 -12.20 -30.88
N GLU A 415 -11.35 -10.99 -30.77
CA GLU A 415 -11.53 -10.30 -29.48
C GLU A 415 -12.45 -11.08 -28.54
N LEU A 416 -13.54 -11.66 -29.07
CA LEU A 416 -14.46 -12.49 -28.28
C LEU A 416 -13.76 -13.71 -27.69
N ARG A 417 -12.92 -14.40 -28.48
CA ARG A 417 -12.12 -15.53 -27.99
C ARG A 417 -11.08 -15.08 -26.96
N ALA A 418 -10.38 -13.97 -27.20
CA ALA A 418 -9.40 -13.45 -26.26
C ALA A 418 -10.04 -13.06 -24.92
N ALA A 419 -11.21 -12.40 -24.95
CA ALA A 419 -11.97 -12.06 -23.76
C ALA A 419 -12.47 -13.31 -23.02
N ALA A 420 -12.95 -14.33 -23.74
CA ALA A 420 -13.34 -15.61 -23.16
C ALA A 420 -12.15 -16.32 -22.47
N THR A 421 -11.00 -16.41 -23.13
CA THR A 421 -9.79 -17.01 -22.53
C THR A 421 -9.32 -16.23 -21.30
N ALA A 422 -9.36 -14.90 -21.34
CA ALA A 422 -9.03 -14.07 -20.18
C ALA A 422 -10.02 -14.27 -19.02
N LEU A 423 -11.31 -14.45 -19.34
CA LEU A 423 -12.36 -14.75 -18.37
C LEU A 423 -12.15 -16.10 -17.72
N ASP A 424 -11.92 -17.15 -18.51
CA ASP A 424 -11.66 -18.50 -18.00
C ASP A 424 -10.45 -18.49 -17.06
N GLY A 425 -9.33 -17.88 -17.48
CA GLY A 425 -8.15 -17.78 -16.63
C GLY A 425 -8.35 -16.91 -15.39
N TRP A 426 -9.23 -15.91 -15.42
CA TRP A 426 -9.59 -15.13 -14.22
C TRP A 426 -10.44 -15.96 -13.26
N MET A 427 -11.42 -16.71 -13.77
CA MET A 427 -12.28 -17.60 -12.98
C MET A 427 -11.48 -18.73 -12.30
N GLU A 428 -10.43 -19.24 -12.95
CA GLU A 428 -9.53 -20.25 -12.38
C GLU A 428 -8.65 -19.71 -11.24
N ARG A 429 -8.25 -18.44 -11.30
CA ARG A 429 -7.37 -17.81 -10.29
C ARG A 429 -8.14 -17.16 -9.14
N MET A 430 -9.43 -16.89 -9.31
CA MET A 430 -10.24 -16.31 -8.26
C MET A 430 -10.50 -17.39 -7.21
N ASP A 431 -9.57 -17.51 -6.26
CA ASP A 431 -9.80 -18.30 -5.06
C ASP A 431 -11.13 -17.83 -4.46
N CYS A 432 -12.04 -18.78 -4.26
CA CYS A 432 -13.42 -18.55 -3.87
C CYS A 432 -13.55 -18.06 -2.42
N THR A 433 -12.53 -17.42 -1.86
CA THR A 433 -12.55 -16.86 -0.51
C THR A 433 -13.62 -15.79 -0.49
N ASP A 434 -14.71 -16.12 0.21
CA ASP A 434 -15.98 -15.44 0.23
C ASP A 434 -15.82 -13.94 0.41
N VAL A 435 -16.10 -13.18 -0.64
CA VAL A 435 -16.21 -11.72 -0.54
C VAL A 435 -17.55 -11.34 0.12
N GLU A 436 -18.50 -12.28 0.21
CA GLU A 436 -19.82 -12.07 0.81
C GLU A 436 -19.79 -11.96 2.35
N GLY A 437 -18.80 -12.55 3.03
CA GLY A 437 -18.73 -12.57 4.51
C GLY A 437 -18.35 -11.25 5.20
N LEU A 438 -18.13 -10.15 4.46
CA LEU A 438 -17.42 -8.98 4.99
C LEU A 438 -18.26 -7.72 5.11
N LEU A 439 -19.47 -7.73 4.54
CA LEU A 439 -20.45 -6.67 4.76
C LEU A 439 -21.37 -6.97 5.95
N ALA A 440 -21.30 -8.17 6.52
CA ALA A 440 -22.28 -8.65 7.51
C ALA A 440 -21.83 -8.53 8.99
N ASP A 441 -20.52 -8.53 9.30
CA ASP A 441 -20.09 -8.98 10.64
C ASP A 441 -19.23 -8.02 11.48
N ALA A 442 -19.00 -6.76 11.08
CA ALA A 442 -18.10 -5.88 11.86
C ALA A 442 -18.74 -5.27 13.12
N ASP A 443 -20.05 -5.02 13.11
CA ASP A 443 -20.76 -4.49 14.27
C ASP A 443 -22.02 -5.34 14.43
N GLY A 444 -22.22 -5.99 15.57
CA GLY A 444 -23.43 -6.78 15.89
C GLY A 444 -24.76 -6.00 15.87
N GLY A 445 -24.82 -4.84 15.21
CA GLY A 445 -26.06 -4.24 14.71
C GLY A 445 -26.45 -4.94 13.42
N GLY A 446 -27.66 -5.51 13.38
CA GLY A 446 -28.12 -6.38 12.29
C GLY A 446 -27.96 -5.82 10.86
N PRO A 447 -28.25 -6.65 9.84
CA PRO A 447 -27.91 -6.47 8.41
C PRO A 447 -28.53 -5.24 7.68
N GLY A 448 -28.93 -4.19 8.41
CA GLY A 448 -29.49 -2.94 7.90
C GLY A 448 -28.64 -1.70 8.17
N LEU A 449 -27.40 -1.80 8.66
CA LEU A 449 -26.50 -0.65 8.80
C LEU A 449 -25.95 -0.20 7.43
N TYR A 450 -26.83 0.52 6.73
CA TYR A 450 -26.62 1.52 5.68
C TYR A 450 -25.48 1.25 4.70
N PHE A 451 -25.84 0.62 3.59
CA PHE A 451 -25.19 0.90 2.32
C PHE A 451 -25.24 2.41 2.06
N VAL A 452 -24.08 3.05 2.05
CA VAL A 452 -23.93 4.46 1.68
C VAL A 452 -23.27 4.50 0.31
N ALA A 453 -23.95 5.07 -0.67
CA ALA A 453 -23.39 5.27 -2.01
C ALA A 453 -22.33 6.38 -1.93
N LEU A 454 -21.05 6.01 -1.90
CA LEU A 454 -19.93 6.94 -1.77
C LEU A 454 -19.44 7.40 -3.14
N PHE A 455 -19.00 8.67 -3.19
CA PHE A 455 -18.45 9.31 -4.37
C PHE A 455 -17.15 10.04 -4.04
N CYS A 456 -16.22 10.06 -4.98
CA CYS A 456 -14.98 10.78 -4.84
C CYS A 456 -15.25 12.29 -4.82
N PRO A 457 -14.84 13.03 -3.77
CA PRO A 457 -15.09 14.46 -3.67
C PRO A 457 -14.31 15.29 -4.71
N LEU A 458 -13.29 14.70 -5.35
CA LEU A 458 -12.43 15.40 -6.31
C LEU A 458 -12.92 15.27 -7.76
N CYS A 459 -13.50 14.13 -8.13
CA CYS A 459 -13.83 13.83 -9.53
C CYS A 459 -15.28 13.34 -9.75
N GLY A 460 -16.07 13.21 -8.67
CA GLY A 460 -17.44 12.72 -8.69
C GLY A 460 -17.62 11.26 -9.12
N GLY A 461 -16.53 10.50 -9.30
CA GLY A 461 -16.60 9.07 -9.61
C GLY A 461 -17.10 8.27 -8.40
N ALA A 462 -17.83 7.18 -8.64
CA ALA A 462 -18.22 6.28 -7.55
C ALA A 462 -16.99 5.57 -6.98
N ILE A 463 -16.97 5.36 -5.66
CA ILE A 463 -15.88 4.70 -4.91
C ILE A 463 -16.39 3.57 -4.04
#